data_AF-A0AAR2M6M8-F1
#
_entry.id   AF-A0AAR2M6M8-F1
#
_cell.length_a   1.000
_cell.length_b   1.000
_cell.length_c   1.000
_cell.angle_alpha   90.00
_cell.angle_beta   90.00
_cell.angle_gamma   90.00
#
_symmetry.space_group_name_H-M   'P 1'
#
loop_
_entity.id
_entity.type
_entity.pdbx_description
1 polymer ?
#
loop_
_entity_poly.entity_id
_entity_poly.type
_entity_poly.pdbx_seq_one_letter_code
_entity_poly.pdbx_strand_id
1 'polypeptide(L)'
;SGNTTDWIEDYSNIQSKFSLRHVEFPEEDVCYLVPGEIGTVLDCNFKPDAQTFLVIHGWSVAGLFESWIHKLVSALFEREPTANVIVVDWLDRASHHYPTSAENTRLVGRDVAKLINWLEGLGYPLEKLHVLGYSLGAHVAGIAGNLSNNKVNRITGLDPAGPTFEHADTLKRLSPDDAKFVDVLHTNTRGSPDLSIGIQRTVGHVDIYPNGGTMQPGCSLQNTMKMIATYGLYNMDQLVKCSHERSVHLFIDSLVNQDQQSLAYRCSSKEAFYKGLCLSCRKNRCNKLGYNVNKVRTTRSAKMYLKTREMMPYKVFHFQIKLHLFSQKNMALENQPVKISLFGTRDQRDDIPVVVPSMITNTTISFLVTSDVDVGELLILKVQWETDSYLPSFFSTNEFNIRKMRIKSGETQAKVIFRPKDVEFEDLIQGGDAVVFVKSKEHEQSKREARSHRLKMHGSFFKEGVNESTTDVKKEESGMQSTEKPVEVTTKKATSS
;
A
#
# COMPACT_ATOMS: atom_id res chain seq x y z
N SER A 1 40.69 -14.86 -35.68
CA SER A 1 39.27 -15.23 -35.73
C SER A 1 38.68 -15.12 -34.33
N GLY A 2 38.23 -13.93 -33.96
CA GLY A 2 37.39 -13.69 -32.78
C GLY A 2 36.23 -12.85 -33.28
N ASN A 3 35.12 -13.51 -33.57
CA ASN A 3 33.92 -12.90 -34.14
C ASN A 3 33.19 -12.18 -33.00
N THR A 4 33.50 -10.90 -32.76
CA THR A 4 32.66 -10.02 -31.95
C THR A 4 31.37 -9.80 -32.74
N THR A 5 30.31 -10.50 -32.36
CA THR A 5 28.95 -10.13 -32.73
C THR A 5 28.60 -8.84 -32.01
N ASP A 6 29.15 -7.72 -32.50
CA ASP A 6 28.58 -6.40 -32.28
C ASP A 6 27.26 -6.38 -33.05
N TRP A 7 26.18 -6.75 -32.35
CA TRP A 7 24.88 -6.24 -32.74
C TRP A 7 24.97 -4.75 -32.45
N ILE A 8 25.33 -3.95 -33.45
CA ILE A 8 25.08 -2.51 -33.41
C ILE A 8 23.56 -2.40 -33.31
N GLU A 9 23.04 -2.36 -32.09
CA GLU A 9 21.65 -1.99 -31.84
C GLU A 9 21.48 -0.60 -32.44
N ASP A 10 20.62 -0.49 -33.44
CA ASP A 10 20.31 0.80 -34.05
C ASP A 10 19.53 1.66 -33.04
N TYR A 11 20.20 2.70 -32.53
CA TYR A 11 19.63 3.67 -31.60
C TYR A 11 19.04 4.92 -32.29
N SER A 12 19.22 5.06 -33.62
CA SER A 12 18.83 6.27 -34.38
C SER A 12 17.32 6.53 -34.41
N ASN A 13 16.52 5.50 -34.12
CA ASN A 13 15.06 5.59 -34.11
C ASN A 13 14.45 5.87 -32.73
N ILE A 14 15.29 6.09 -31.71
CA ILE A 14 14.85 6.57 -30.40
C ILE A 14 14.40 8.02 -30.54
N GLN A 15 13.20 8.33 -30.04
CA GLN A 15 12.71 9.71 -29.99
C GLN A 15 12.66 10.26 -28.58
N SER A 16 12.54 9.37 -27.59
CA SER A 16 12.57 9.74 -26.18
C SER A 16 13.97 10.26 -25.80
N LYS A 17 14.04 11.30 -24.97
CA LYS A 17 15.32 11.84 -24.48
C LYS A 17 15.54 11.44 -23.03
N PHE A 18 16.80 11.25 -22.63
CA PHE A 18 17.16 10.76 -21.30
C PHE A 18 18.00 11.78 -20.56
N SER A 19 17.34 12.66 -19.82
CA SER A 19 17.99 13.77 -19.12
C SER A 19 18.55 13.30 -17.78
N LEU A 20 19.88 13.27 -17.62
CA LEU A 20 20.53 13.01 -16.35
C LEU A 20 20.52 14.30 -15.52
N ARG A 21 19.71 14.31 -14.46
CA ARG A 21 19.49 15.49 -13.62
C ARG A 21 20.65 15.71 -12.65
N HIS A 22 20.85 16.96 -12.27
CA HIS A 22 21.85 17.39 -11.29
C HIS A 22 21.20 17.82 -9.97
N VAL A 23 21.91 17.66 -8.85
CA VAL A 23 21.38 17.97 -7.52
C VAL A 23 21.17 19.47 -7.31
N GLU A 24 22.04 20.31 -7.89
CA GLU A 24 21.98 21.77 -7.76
C GLU A 24 20.86 22.38 -8.62
N PHE A 25 20.53 21.73 -9.75
CA PHE A 25 19.54 22.19 -10.72
C PHE A 25 18.54 21.06 -11.05
N PRO A 26 17.74 20.60 -10.06
CA PRO A 26 16.88 19.43 -10.22
C PRO A 26 15.72 19.65 -11.21
N GLU A 27 15.44 20.91 -11.53
CA GLU A 27 14.39 21.33 -12.47
C GLU A 27 14.87 21.47 -13.93
N GLU A 28 16.18 21.62 -14.15
CA GLU A 28 16.75 21.85 -15.48
C GLU A 28 17.16 20.55 -16.18
N ASP A 29 16.96 20.49 -17.49
CA ASP A 29 17.45 19.42 -18.36
C ASP A 29 18.83 19.77 -18.90
N VAL A 30 19.84 19.63 -18.04
CA VAL A 30 21.20 20.13 -18.32
C VAL A 30 22.00 19.16 -19.20
N CYS A 31 21.83 17.85 -19.02
CA CYS A 31 22.63 16.86 -19.72
C CYS A 31 21.81 15.65 -20.16
N TYR A 32 22.07 15.16 -21.38
CA TYR A 32 21.34 14.05 -21.98
C TYR A 32 22.27 12.87 -22.25
N LEU A 33 21.87 11.69 -21.79
CA LEU A 33 22.47 10.43 -22.20
C LEU A 33 21.88 10.04 -23.56
N VAL A 34 22.75 9.83 -24.54
CA VAL A 34 22.35 9.43 -25.90
C VAL A 34 22.81 7.99 -26.15
N PRO A 35 21.88 7.01 -26.20
CA PRO A 35 22.24 5.62 -26.46
C PRO A 35 23.03 5.47 -27.76
N GLY A 36 24.13 4.71 -27.70
CA GLY A 36 25.10 4.57 -28.78
C GLY A 36 26.27 5.56 -28.72
N GLU A 37 26.16 6.65 -27.95
CA GLU A 37 27.21 7.67 -27.83
C GLU A 37 27.84 7.63 -26.42
N ILE A 38 28.88 6.80 -26.27
CA ILE A 38 29.54 6.57 -24.97
C ILE A 38 30.12 7.84 -24.33
N GLY A 39 30.48 8.85 -25.15
CA GLY A 39 30.97 10.14 -24.67
C GLY A 39 29.99 10.84 -23.74
N THR A 40 28.68 10.75 -24.04
CA THR A 40 27.62 11.38 -23.24
C THR A 40 27.54 10.84 -21.81
N VAL A 41 27.95 9.59 -21.57
CA VAL A 41 28.03 8.99 -20.23
C VAL A 41 29.08 9.70 -19.37
N LEU A 42 30.24 10.00 -19.97
CA LEU A 42 31.33 10.72 -19.31
C LEU A 42 31.00 12.20 -19.15
N ASP A 43 30.49 12.84 -20.20
CA ASP A 43 30.17 14.26 -20.21
C ASP A 43 29.08 14.62 -19.18
N CYS A 44 28.08 13.76 -19.03
CA CYS A 44 27.03 13.92 -18.01
C CYS A 44 27.46 13.44 -16.62
N ASN A 45 28.69 12.95 -16.44
CA ASN A 45 29.21 12.44 -15.18
C ASN A 45 28.33 11.33 -14.56
N PHE A 46 27.85 10.40 -15.40
CA PHE A 46 27.08 9.25 -14.95
C PHE A 46 27.96 8.34 -14.07
N LYS A 47 27.43 7.95 -12.91
CA LYS A 47 28.17 7.15 -11.92
C LYS A 47 27.83 5.67 -12.09
N PRO A 48 28.70 4.83 -12.68
CA PRO A 48 28.38 3.42 -12.98
C PRO A 48 28.15 2.58 -11.70
N ASP A 49 28.74 2.99 -10.58
CA ASP A 49 28.61 2.29 -9.32
C ASP A 49 27.42 2.74 -8.45
N ALA A 50 26.74 3.82 -8.82
CA ALA A 50 25.64 4.36 -8.04
C ALA A 50 24.28 3.71 -8.36
N GLN A 51 23.33 3.85 -7.45
CA GLN A 51 21.92 3.57 -7.72
C GLN A 51 21.43 4.50 -8.83
N THR A 52 20.64 3.98 -9.78
CA THR A 52 20.02 4.80 -10.84
C THR A 52 18.51 4.74 -10.75
N PHE A 53 17.88 5.91 -10.77
CA PHE A 53 16.44 6.08 -10.86
C PHE A 53 16.06 6.56 -12.25
N LEU A 54 15.17 5.82 -12.93
CA LEU A 54 14.53 6.29 -14.17
C LEU A 54 13.15 6.84 -13.82
N VAL A 55 12.94 8.14 -13.94
CA VAL A 55 11.65 8.80 -13.71
C VAL A 55 10.93 8.99 -15.03
N ILE A 56 9.73 8.40 -15.16
CA ILE A 56 8.94 8.39 -16.39
C ILE A 56 7.59 9.07 -16.12
N HIS A 57 7.37 10.22 -16.76
CA HIS A 57 6.13 10.99 -16.61
C HIS A 57 4.94 10.36 -17.35
N GLY A 58 3.75 10.93 -17.13
CA GLY A 58 2.49 10.51 -17.72
C GLY A 58 2.02 11.37 -18.89
N TRP A 59 0.72 11.31 -19.16
CA TRP A 59 0.02 12.14 -20.16
C TRP A 59 0.08 13.63 -19.78
N SER A 60 0.40 14.52 -20.73
CA SER A 60 0.51 15.96 -20.49
C SER A 60 -0.16 16.76 -21.59
N VAL A 61 -1.31 17.37 -21.30
CA VAL A 61 -2.06 18.21 -22.26
C VAL A 61 -1.24 19.41 -22.72
N ALA A 62 -0.45 20.01 -21.83
CA ALA A 62 0.34 21.19 -22.12
C ALA A 62 1.66 20.87 -22.85
N GLY A 63 2.05 19.60 -22.97
CA GLY A 63 3.36 19.22 -23.51
C GLY A 63 4.54 19.71 -22.66
N LEU A 64 4.30 19.94 -21.36
CA LEU A 64 5.31 20.38 -20.39
C LEU A 64 5.40 19.40 -19.23
N PHE A 65 6.55 19.38 -18.56
CA PHE A 65 6.71 18.64 -17.31
C PHE A 65 5.82 19.23 -16.21
N GLU A 66 5.21 18.33 -15.43
CA GLU A 66 4.43 18.70 -14.26
C GLU A 66 5.35 19.00 -13.07
N SER A 67 4.88 19.86 -12.14
CA SER A 67 5.69 20.32 -11.00
C SER A 67 6.18 19.21 -10.07
N TRP A 68 5.58 18.01 -10.11
CA TRP A 68 6.02 16.91 -9.26
C TRP A 68 7.36 16.33 -9.69
N ILE A 69 7.78 16.51 -10.95
CA ILE A 69 9.05 15.96 -11.49
C ILE A 69 10.22 16.47 -10.66
N HIS A 70 10.38 17.79 -10.56
CA HIS A 70 11.50 18.39 -9.80
C HIS A 70 11.41 18.04 -8.31
N LYS A 71 10.20 17.99 -7.73
CA LYS A 71 10.00 17.58 -6.32
C LYS A 71 10.47 16.15 -6.07
N LEU A 72 10.16 15.23 -7.00
CA LEU A 72 10.59 13.84 -6.90
C LEU A 72 12.11 13.72 -7.09
N VAL A 73 12.69 14.42 -8.07
CA VAL A 73 14.14 14.44 -8.30
C VAL A 73 14.88 14.94 -7.05
N SER A 74 14.46 16.06 -6.48
CA SER A 74 15.04 16.59 -5.25
C SER A 74 14.93 15.62 -4.08
N ALA A 75 13.75 15.00 -3.88
CA ALA A 75 13.56 14.01 -2.82
C ALA A 75 14.40 12.73 -3.01
N LEU A 76 14.66 12.33 -4.26
CA LEU A 76 15.55 11.20 -4.58
C LEU A 76 17.00 11.54 -4.23
N PHE A 77 17.49 12.74 -4.55
CA PHE A 77 18.83 13.18 -4.16
C PHE A 77 18.97 13.38 -2.65
N GLU A 78 17.93 13.87 -1.97
CA GLU A 78 17.92 13.96 -0.50
C GLU A 78 18.06 12.57 0.13
N ARG A 79 17.37 11.57 -0.45
CA ARG A 79 17.42 10.18 0.03
C ARG A 79 18.70 9.44 -0.34
N GLU A 80 19.17 9.60 -1.58
CA GLU A 80 20.33 8.93 -2.16
C GLU A 80 21.24 9.98 -2.85
N PRO A 81 22.08 10.72 -2.10
CA PRO A 81 22.86 11.85 -2.63
C PRO A 81 23.84 11.50 -3.74
N THR A 82 24.20 10.22 -3.88
CA THR A 82 25.16 9.74 -4.88
C THR A 82 24.48 9.12 -6.11
N ALA A 83 23.16 8.99 -6.11
CA ALA A 83 22.42 8.33 -7.19
C ALA A 83 22.51 9.09 -8.52
N ASN A 84 22.26 8.37 -9.61
CA ASN A 84 21.90 8.96 -10.90
C ASN A 84 20.37 9.08 -10.96
N VAL A 85 19.84 10.24 -11.33
CA VAL A 85 18.40 10.42 -11.55
C VAL A 85 18.20 10.85 -13.00
N ILE A 86 17.65 9.94 -13.81
CA ILE A 86 17.39 10.17 -15.23
C ILE A 86 15.88 10.41 -15.40
N VAL A 87 15.51 11.56 -15.96
CA VAL A 87 14.14 11.86 -16.37
C VAL A 87 13.99 11.51 -17.84
N VAL A 88 13.01 10.66 -18.15
CA VAL A 88 12.67 10.28 -19.51
C VAL A 88 11.69 11.29 -20.08
N ASP A 89 12.15 12.07 -21.05
CA ASP A 89 11.33 13.03 -21.80
C ASP A 89 10.71 12.32 -23.02
N TRP A 90 9.39 12.18 -22.97
CA TRP A 90 8.58 11.72 -24.10
C TRP A 90 7.38 12.65 -24.32
N LEU A 91 7.51 13.95 -23.99
CA LEU A 91 6.43 14.94 -23.99
C LEU A 91 5.72 15.08 -25.34
N ASP A 92 6.47 14.98 -26.45
CA ASP A 92 5.92 14.97 -27.81
C ASP A 92 4.84 13.89 -27.96
N ARG A 93 5.18 12.65 -27.61
CA ARG A 93 4.27 11.51 -27.67
C ARG A 93 3.21 11.50 -26.56
N ALA A 94 3.48 12.15 -25.44
CA ALA A 94 2.59 12.22 -24.27
C ALA A 94 1.53 13.30 -24.37
N SER A 95 1.67 14.26 -25.29
CA SER A 95 0.76 15.41 -25.44
C SER A 95 -0.31 15.23 -26.51
N HIS A 96 -0.27 14.10 -27.24
CA HIS A 96 -1.34 13.72 -28.15
C HIS A 96 -2.65 13.40 -27.41
N HIS A 97 -3.73 13.25 -28.18
CA HIS A 97 -5.00 12.76 -27.64
C HIS A 97 -4.80 11.43 -26.90
N TYR A 98 -5.50 11.26 -25.77
CA TYR A 98 -5.22 10.21 -24.79
C TYR A 98 -5.07 8.79 -25.38
N PRO A 99 -5.97 8.27 -26.24
CA PRO A 99 -5.79 6.93 -26.82
C PRO A 99 -4.50 6.79 -27.63
N THR A 100 -4.13 7.82 -28.40
CA THR A 100 -2.87 7.86 -29.15
C THR A 100 -1.66 7.89 -28.21
N SER A 101 -1.70 8.72 -27.16
CA SER A 101 -0.64 8.76 -26.14
C SER A 101 -0.53 7.43 -25.37
N ALA A 102 -1.65 6.75 -25.14
CA ALA A 102 -1.68 5.43 -24.54
C ALA A 102 -1.05 4.37 -25.47
N GLU A 103 -1.31 4.40 -26.77
CA GLU A 103 -0.65 3.51 -27.74
C GLU A 103 0.86 3.79 -27.84
N ASN A 104 1.25 5.07 -27.80
CA ASN A 104 2.63 5.51 -27.81
C ASN A 104 3.47 4.94 -26.65
N THR A 105 2.84 4.53 -25.53
CA THR A 105 3.57 3.91 -24.41
C THR A 105 4.40 2.69 -24.83
N ARG A 106 4.00 1.97 -25.89
CA ARG A 106 4.79 0.86 -26.44
C ARG A 106 6.07 1.32 -27.12
N LEU A 107 6.00 2.41 -27.86
CA LEU A 107 7.16 2.97 -28.57
C LEU A 107 8.14 3.55 -27.56
N VAL A 108 7.64 4.31 -26.57
CA VAL A 108 8.47 4.86 -25.49
C VAL A 108 9.04 3.73 -24.61
N GLY A 109 8.26 2.69 -24.32
CA GLY A 109 8.76 1.52 -23.59
C GLY A 109 9.91 0.83 -24.32
N ARG A 110 9.85 0.75 -25.65
CA ARG A 110 10.96 0.25 -26.48
C ARG A 110 12.18 1.17 -26.42
N ASP A 111 12.00 2.48 -26.49
CA ASP A 111 13.09 3.45 -26.37
C ASP A 111 13.80 3.32 -25.01
N VAL A 112 13.04 3.23 -23.92
CA VAL A 112 13.57 3.04 -22.56
C VAL A 112 14.26 1.68 -22.42
N ALA A 113 13.71 0.61 -23.00
CA ALA A 113 14.36 -0.71 -23.00
C ALA A 113 15.73 -0.68 -23.70
N LYS A 114 15.85 0.05 -24.82
CA LYS A 114 17.12 0.25 -25.51
C LYS A 114 18.14 0.99 -24.65
N LEU A 115 17.73 2.04 -23.92
CA LEU A 115 18.60 2.69 -22.94
C LEU A 115 19.08 1.69 -21.87
N ILE A 116 18.16 0.90 -21.32
CA ILE A 116 18.48 -0.09 -20.27
C ILE A 116 19.46 -1.14 -20.78
N ASN A 117 19.22 -1.70 -21.96
CA ASN A 117 20.08 -2.70 -22.59
C ASN A 117 21.45 -2.12 -22.95
N TRP A 118 21.50 -0.86 -23.42
CA TRP A 118 22.74 -0.17 -23.70
C TRP A 118 23.57 0.05 -22.43
N LEU A 119 22.97 0.54 -21.34
CA LEU A 119 23.65 0.70 -20.06
C LEU A 119 24.16 -0.65 -19.51
N GLU A 120 23.35 -1.71 -19.63
CA GLU A 120 23.76 -3.07 -19.27
C GLU A 120 24.95 -3.53 -20.12
N GLY A 121 24.94 -3.27 -21.43
CA GLY A 121 26.05 -3.55 -22.34
C GLY A 121 27.33 -2.80 -22.00
N LEU A 122 27.23 -1.63 -21.38
CA LEU A 122 28.35 -0.87 -20.79
C LEU A 122 28.80 -1.40 -19.42
N GLY A 123 28.19 -2.48 -18.92
CA GLY A 123 28.52 -3.12 -17.65
C GLY A 123 27.78 -2.55 -16.44
N TYR A 124 26.75 -1.71 -16.63
CA TYR A 124 25.94 -1.21 -15.52
C TYR A 124 25.06 -2.33 -14.92
N PRO A 125 25.13 -2.59 -13.60
CA PRO A 125 24.36 -3.68 -12.99
C PRO A 125 22.88 -3.31 -12.81
N LEU A 126 21.98 -4.05 -13.48
CA LEU A 126 20.53 -3.81 -13.40
C LEU A 126 19.94 -4.01 -11.99
N GLU A 127 20.66 -4.64 -11.06
CA GLU A 127 20.35 -4.69 -9.63
C GLU A 127 20.27 -3.30 -8.98
N LYS A 128 20.97 -2.30 -9.54
CA LYS A 128 20.98 -0.92 -9.07
C LYS A 128 19.94 -0.04 -9.78
N LEU A 129 19.14 -0.59 -10.69
CA LEU A 129 18.15 0.16 -11.46
C LEU A 129 16.76 0.13 -10.83
N HIS A 130 16.19 1.31 -10.55
CA HIS A 130 14.80 1.46 -10.09
C HIS A 130 14.04 2.38 -11.04
N VAL A 131 13.03 1.85 -11.72
CA VAL A 131 12.17 2.60 -12.63
C VAL A 131 10.92 3.10 -11.89
N LEU A 132 10.63 4.39 -11.98
CA LEU A 132 9.53 5.09 -11.34
C LEU A 132 8.62 5.63 -12.45
N GLY A 133 7.44 5.03 -12.63
CA GLY A 133 6.52 5.43 -13.68
C GLY A 133 5.22 5.99 -13.12
N TYR A 134 4.82 7.19 -13.55
CA TYR A 134 3.55 7.82 -13.16
C TYR A 134 2.52 7.75 -14.28
N SER A 135 1.27 7.39 -13.95
CA SER A 135 0.17 7.37 -14.94
C SER A 135 0.49 6.48 -16.16
N LEU A 136 0.48 7.01 -17.39
CA LEU A 136 0.95 6.31 -18.60
C LEU A 136 2.42 5.84 -18.50
N GLY A 137 3.27 6.59 -17.79
CA GLY A 137 4.68 6.26 -17.55
C GLY A 137 4.87 4.96 -16.76
N ALA A 138 3.89 4.54 -15.95
CA ALA A 138 3.93 3.25 -15.27
C ALA A 138 3.85 2.08 -16.27
N HIS A 139 3.09 2.24 -17.36
CA HIS A 139 3.01 1.24 -18.42
C HIS A 139 4.23 1.28 -19.33
N VAL A 140 4.78 2.46 -19.60
CA VAL A 140 6.10 2.60 -20.24
C VAL A 140 7.16 1.83 -19.45
N ALA A 141 7.21 2.00 -18.13
CA ALA A 141 8.13 1.29 -17.26
C ALA A 141 7.97 -0.24 -17.34
N GLY A 142 6.72 -0.72 -17.31
CA GLY A 142 6.42 -2.15 -17.44
C GLY A 142 6.84 -2.74 -18.79
N ILE A 143 6.46 -2.07 -19.88
CA ILE A 143 6.85 -2.47 -21.24
C ILE A 143 8.37 -2.46 -21.39
N ALA A 144 9.06 -1.46 -20.85
CA ALA A 144 10.51 -1.38 -20.88
C ALA A 144 11.18 -2.53 -20.12
N GLY A 145 10.71 -2.85 -18.91
CA GLY A 145 11.21 -3.97 -18.12
C GLY A 145 10.94 -5.34 -18.73
N ASN A 146 9.84 -5.50 -19.47
CA ASN A 146 9.56 -6.71 -20.23
C ASN A 146 10.42 -6.85 -21.50
N LEU A 147 10.84 -5.74 -22.11
CA LEU A 147 11.67 -5.72 -23.31
C LEU A 147 13.19 -5.69 -23.02
N SER A 148 13.60 -5.43 -21.77
CA SER A 148 15.01 -5.49 -21.38
C SER A 148 15.54 -6.93 -21.38
N ASN A 149 16.81 -7.09 -21.75
CA ASN A 149 17.46 -8.41 -21.84
C ASN A 149 17.44 -9.17 -20.51
N ASN A 150 17.65 -8.46 -19.40
CA ASN A 150 17.54 -9.00 -18.04
C ASN A 150 16.58 -8.15 -17.19
N LYS A 151 15.99 -8.78 -16.16
CA LYS A 151 15.04 -8.08 -15.28
C LYS A 151 15.72 -6.98 -14.47
N VAL A 152 15.20 -5.77 -14.59
CA VAL A 152 15.51 -4.64 -13.71
C VAL A 152 15.15 -4.97 -12.25
N ASN A 153 15.83 -4.34 -11.28
CA ASN A 153 15.61 -4.62 -9.86
C ASN A 153 14.20 -4.28 -9.38
N ARG A 154 13.71 -3.08 -9.73
CA ARG A 154 12.44 -2.59 -9.22
C ARG A 154 11.73 -1.67 -10.21
N ILE A 155 10.42 -1.86 -10.34
CA ILE A 155 9.51 -0.87 -10.94
C ILE A 155 8.52 -0.43 -9.86
N THR A 156 8.32 0.88 -9.71
CA THR A 156 7.22 1.43 -8.92
C THR A 156 6.21 2.13 -9.82
N GLY A 157 4.96 1.66 -9.81
CA GLY A 157 3.85 2.28 -10.51
C GLY A 157 3.14 3.29 -9.62
N LEU A 158 3.17 4.57 -10.00
CA LEU A 158 2.51 5.67 -9.30
C LEU A 158 1.20 5.98 -10.01
N ASP A 159 0.11 5.42 -9.46
CA ASP A 159 -1.26 5.45 -10.00
C ASP A 159 -1.31 5.16 -11.52
N PRO A 160 -0.95 3.94 -11.96
CA PRO A 160 -0.93 3.60 -13.38
C PRO A 160 -2.27 3.89 -14.05
N ALA A 161 -2.26 4.31 -15.32
CA ALA A 161 -3.49 4.72 -16.01
C ALA A 161 -4.49 3.55 -16.17
N GLY A 162 -5.77 3.82 -15.95
CA GLY A 162 -6.86 2.85 -16.09
C GLY A 162 -7.36 2.68 -17.53
N PRO A 163 -7.81 3.75 -18.22
CA PRO A 163 -8.44 3.63 -19.52
C PRO A 163 -7.48 3.00 -20.55
N THR A 164 -7.97 2.13 -21.43
CA THR A 164 -7.17 1.31 -22.36
C THR A 164 -6.35 0.18 -21.70
N PHE A 165 -5.97 0.28 -20.42
CA PHE A 165 -5.08 -0.68 -19.75
C PHE A 165 -5.76 -1.64 -18.78
N GLU A 166 -6.93 -1.29 -18.22
CA GLU A 166 -7.66 -2.13 -17.25
C GLU A 166 -7.89 -3.55 -17.79
N HIS A 167 -8.22 -3.70 -19.07
CA HIS A 167 -8.43 -4.99 -19.71
C HIS A 167 -7.27 -5.42 -20.64
N ALA A 168 -6.17 -4.66 -20.65
CA ALA A 168 -5.02 -4.99 -21.48
C ALA A 168 -4.29 -6.25 -21.00
N ASP A 169 -3.74 -6.96 -21.98
CA ASP A 169 -2.81 -8.07 -21.77
C ASP A 169 -1.54 -7.61 -21.03
N THR A 170 -0.93 -8.51 -20.24
CA THR A 170 0.28 -8.22 -19.46
C THR A 170 1.42 -7.65 -20.30
N LEU A 171 1.54 -7.99 -21.59
CA LEU A 171 2.58 -7.46 -22.47
C LEU A 171 2.38 -5.99 -22.88
N LYS A 172 1.19 -5.42 -22.60
CA LYS A 172 0.79 -4.08 -23.03
C LYS A 172 0.61 -3.11 -21.87
N ARG A 173 0.85 -3.54 -20.63
CA ARG A 173 0.68 -2.75 -19.41
C ARG A 173 1.75 -3.16 -18.39
N LEU A 174 1.73 -2.49 -17.24
CA LEU A 174 2.52 -2.90 -16.08
C LEU A 174 2.04 -4.26 -15.57
N SER A 175 2.96 -5.13 -15.20
CA SER A 175 2.76 -6.49 -14.71
C SER A 175 3.84 -6.85 -13.67
N PRO A 176 3.58 -7.79 -12.74
CA PRO A 176 4.62 -8.27 -11.82
C PRO A 176 5.81 -8.93 -12.53
N ASP A 177 5.65 -9.34 -13.78
CA ASP A 177 6.69 -10.00 -14.56
C ASP A 177 7.75 -9.02 -15.13
N ASP A 178 7.48 -7.72 -15.09
CA ASP A 178 8.32 -6.71 -15.76
C ASP A 178 9.62 -6.37 -14.99
N ALA A 179 9.73 -6.81 -13.72
CA ALA A 179 10.93 -6.59 -12.90
C ALA A 179 11.12 -7.69 -11.86
N LYS A 180 12.27 -7.68 -11.16
CA LYS A 180 12.49 -8.54 -9.98
C LYS A 180 11.48 -8.22 -8.86
N PHE A 181 11.07 -6.96 -8.73
CA PHE A 181 10.02 -6.51 -7.83
C PHE A 181 9.22 -5.35 -8.42
N VAL A 182 7.90 -5.36 -8.20
CA VAL A 182 6.97 -4.35 -8.72
C VAL A 182 6.03 -3.96 -7.59
N ASP A 183 6.03 -2.69 -7.20
CA ASP A 183 5.11 -2.13 -6.21
C ASP A 183 4.29 -1.00 -6.81
N VAL A 184 3.02 -0.91 -6.43
CA VAL A 184 2.06 -0.02 -7.10
C VAL A 184 1.26 0.74 -6.05
N LEU A 185 1.12 2.04 -6.25
CA LEU A 185 0.23 2.90 -5.47
C LEU A 185 -1.01 3.22 -6.33
N HIS A 186 -2.19 2.87 -5.85
CA HIS A 186 -3.47 3.17 -6.50
C HIS A 186 -4.18 4.26 -5.71
N THR A 187 -4.32 5.46 -6.28
CA THR A 187 -4.83 6.64 -5.57
C THR A 187 -6.04 7.29 -6.24
N ASN A 188 -6.36 6.96 -7.49
CA ASN A 188 -7.52 7.51 -8.22
C ASN A 188 -8.35 6.47 -9.00
N THR A 189 -8.80 5.40 -8.32
CA THR A 189 -9.56 4.30 -8.93
C THR A 189 -11.09 4.50 -8.90
N ARG A 190 -11.57 5.75 -8.76
CA ARG A 190 -13.02 6.03 -8.69
C ARG A 190 -13.66 5.93 -10.08
N GLY A 191 -14.75 5.17 -10.19
CA GLY A 191 -15.51 5.00 -11.42
C GLY A 191 -15.79 3.54 -11.73
N SER A 192 -16.49 3.27 -12.82
CA SER A 192 -16.47 1.94 -13.42
C SER A 192 -15.06 1.63 -13.94
N PRO A 193 -14.70 0.33 -14.12
CA PRO A 193 -13.37 -0.07 -14.58
C PRO A 193 -12.85 0.71 -15.81
N ASP A 194 -13.72 1.01 -16.76
CA ASP A 194 -13.36 1.75 -17.99
C ASP A 194 -13.33 3.28 -17.83
N LEU A 195 -13.83 3.82 -16.71
CA LEU A 195 -13.96 5.27 -16.48
C LEU A 195 -13.07 5.77 -15.33
N SER A 196 -12.42 4.88 -14.58
CA SER A 196 -11.46 5.29 -13.55
C SER A 196 -10.15 5.75 -14.18
N ILE A 197 -9.63 6.88 -13.71
CA ILE A 197 -8.36 7.45 -14.20
C ILE A 197 -7.18 6.54 -13.87
N GLY A 198 -7.10 6.08 -12.63
CA GLY A 198 -6.14 5.06 -12.20
C GLY A 198 -6.69 3.65 -12.37
N ILE A 199 -5.81 2.71 -12.69
CA ILE A 199 -6.15 1.29 -12.88
C ILE A 199 -6.65 0.68 -11.55
N GLN A 200 -7.73 -0.09 -11.60
CA GLN A 200 -8.35 -0.69 -10.42
C GLN A 200 -7.72 -2.03 -10.07
N ARG A 201 -7.41 -2.85 -11.08
CA ARG A 201 -6.81 -4.17 -10.88
C ARG A 201 -5.39 -4.07 -10.35
N THR A 202 -4.97 -5.15 -9.70
CA THR A 202 -3.58 -5.31 -9.25
C THR A 202 -2.67 -5.57 -10.43
N VAL A 203 -1.55 -4.85 -10.48
CA VAL A 203 -0.53 -4.96 -11.52
C VAL A 203 0.90 -5.12 -10.96
N GLY A 204 1.05 -5.19 -9.63
CA GLY A 204 2.33 -5.42 -8.97
C GLY A 204 2.42 -6.72 -8.14
N HIS A 205 3.58 -6.91 -7.52
CA HIS A 205 3.75 -7.89 -6.45
C HIS A 205 3.06 -7.40 -5.16
N VAL A 206 3.14 -6.08 -4.91
CA VAL A 206 2.47 -5.39 -3.80
C VAL A 206 1.69 -4.21 -4.39
N ASP A 207 0.37 -4.19 -4.16
CA ASP A 207 -0.52 -3.15 -4.65
C ASP A 207 -1.19 -2.48 -3.45
N ILE A 208 -0.84 -1.22 -3.22
CA ILE A 208 -1.27 -0.45 -2.06
C ILE A 208 -2.36 0.54 -2.51
N TYR A 209 -3.47 0.58 -1.79
CA TYR A 209 -4.63 1.44 -2.05
C TYR A 209 -4.82 2.41 -0.87
N PRO A 210 -4.05 3.50 -0.79
CA PRO A 210 -4.22 4.55 0.22
C PRO A 210 -5.66 5.07 0.20
N ASN A 211 -6.28 5.15 1.37
CA ASN A 211 -7.67 5.59 1.55
C ASN A 211 -8.68 4.80 0.70
N GLY A 212 -8.40 3.51 0.47
CA GLY A 212 -9.23 2.64 -0.35
C GLY A 212 -8.99 2.80 -1.86
N GLY A 213 -8.09 3.69 -2.26
CA GLY A 213 -7.60 3.92 -3.62
C GLY A 213 -8.50 4.77 -4.52
N THR A 214 -9.72 5.09 -4.11
CA THR A 214 -10.68 5.79 -4.97
C THR A 214 -10.47 7.29 -5.03
N MET A 215 -10.25 7.94 -3.88
CA MET A 215 -10.12 9.39 -3.76
C MET A 215 -9.33 9.71 -2.51
N GLN A 216 -8.45 10.70 -2.60
CA GLN A 216 -7.51 11.01 -1.52
C GLN A 216 -8.02 12.17 -0.65
N PRO A 217 -7.78 12.16 0.67
CA PRO A 217 -8.13 13.26 1.56
C PRO A 217 -7.52 14.58 1.07
N GLY A 218 -8.31 15.65 1.10
CA GLY A 218 -7.92 16.96 0.57
C GLY A 218 -8.34 17.21 -0.89
N CYS A 219 -8.68 16.18 -1.67
CA CYS A 219 -8.96 16.30 -3.11
C CYS A 219 -10.46 16.30 -3.51
N SER A 220 -11.40 16.52 -2.59
CA SER A 220 -12.85 16.50 -2.89
C SER A 220 -13.36 17.85 -3.44
N LEU A 221 -14.50 17.81 -4.16
CA LEU A 221 -15.14 18.96 -4.82
C LEU A 221 -15.49 20.13 -3.86
N GLN A 222 -15.61 19.87 -2.56
CA GLN A 222 -15.91 20.90 -1.57
C GLN A 222 -14.66 21.72 -1.22
N ASN A 223 -13.49 21.07 -1.11
CA ASN A 223 -12.21 21.76 -1.02
C ASN A 223 -11.87 22.45 -2.36
N THR A 224 -12.31 21.88 -3.47
CA THR A 224 -12.26 22.48 -4.80
C THR A 224 -13.02 23.80 -4.91
N MET A 225 -14.24 23.91 -4.39
CA MET A 225 -14.96 25.20 -4.36
C MET A 225 -14.24 26.23 -3.50
N LYS A 226 -13.65 25.82 -2.36
CA LYS A 226 -12.84 26.69 -1.51
C LYS A 226 -11.57 27.17 -2.21
N MET A 227 -10.89 26.30 -2.96
CA MET A 227 -9.68 26.64 -3.73
C MET A 227 -9.99 27.52 -4.95
N ILE A 228 -11.07 27.24 -5.70
CA ILE A 228 -11.54 28.10 -6.81
C ILE A 228 -11.94 29.48 -6.30
N ALA A 229 -12.63 29.56 -5.15
CA ALA A 229 -12.98 30.82 -4.51
C ALA A 229 -11.75 31.62 -4.03
N THR A 230 -10.63 30.95 -3.73
CA THR A 230 -9.40 31.59 -3.22
C THR A 230 -8.41 31.94 -4.34
N TYR A 231 -8.31 31.13 -5.41
CA TYR A 231 -7.25 31.23 -6.44
C TYR A 231 -7.76 31.35 -7.89
N GLY A 232 -9.09 31.37 -8.12
CA GLY A 232 -9.68 31.49 -9.47
C GLY A 232 -9.68 30.20 -10.31
N LEU A 233 -10.16 30.30 -11.55
CA LEU A 233 -10.41 29.16 -12.47
C LEU A 233 -9.20 28.72 -13.32
N TYR A 234 -8.01 29.28 -13.09
CA TYR A 234 -6.85 29.06 -13.97
C TYR A 234 -6.24 27.65 -13.91
N ASN A 235 -6.68 26.78 -12.99
CA ASN A 235 -6.07 25.47 -12.71
C ASN A 235 -7.06 24.27 -12.73
N MET A 236 -8.03 24.26 -13.64
CA MET A 236 -9.01 23.17 -13.73
C MET A 236 -8.41 21.80 -14.12
N ASP A 237 -7.22 21.75 -14.75
CA ASP A 237 -6.53 20.48 -15.07
C ASP A 237 -5.82 19.86 -13.83
N GLN A 238 -5.26 20.68 -12.93
CA GLN A 238 -4.75 20.22 -11.62
C GLN A 238 -5.86 19.61 -10.75
N LEU A 239 -7.11 20.02 -10.99
CA LEU A 239 -8.28 19.67 -10.21
C LEU A 239 -8.67 18.19 -10.30
N VAL A 240 -8.54 17.60 -11.49
CA VAL A 240 -8.84 16.19 -11.75
C VAL A 240 -7.64 15.30 -11.38
N LYS A 241 -6.43 15.89 -11.35
CA LYS A 241 -5.17 15.22 -11.07
C LYS A 241 -4.81 15.12 -9.58
N CYS A 242 -5.44 15.87 -8.67
CA CYS A 242 -5.06 15.86 -7.24
C CYS A 242 -4.96 14.44 -6.63
N SER A 243 -5.98 13.59 -6.82
CA SER A 243 -5.93 12.21 -6.32
C SER A 243 -4.98 11.32 -7.13
N HIS A 244 -4.75 11.64 -8.40
CA HIS A 244 -3.85 10.91 -9.30
C HIS A 244 -2.37 11.14 -8.89
N GLU A 245 -1.98 12.42 -8.80
CA GLU A 245 -0.64 12.88 -8.43
C GLU A 245 -0.30 12.59 -6.96
N ARG A 246 -1.29 12.34 -6.10
CA ARG A 246 -1.06 11.94 -4.70
C ARG A 246 -0.16 10.70 -4.58
N SER A 247 -0.20 9.79 -5.54
CA SER A 247 0.71 8.64 -5.58
C SER A 247 2.19 9.07 -5.56
N VAL A 248 2.55 10.10 -6.34
CA VAL A 248 3.89 10.69 -6.37
C VAL A 248 4.24 11.31 -5.02
N HIS A 249 3.35 12.13 -4.45
CA HIS A 249 3.60 12.80 -3.16
C HIS A 249 3.72 11.81 -2.00
N LEU A 250 2.96 10.71 -2.01
CA LEU A 250 3.12 9.63 -1.03
C LEU A 250 4.47 8.92 -1.17
N PHE A 251 4.98 8.77 -2.40
CA PHE A 251 6.31 8.23 -2.64
C PHE A 251 7.40 9.21 -2.17
N ILE A 252 7.27 10.51 -2.47
CA ILE A 252 8.15 11.58 -1.97
C ILE A 252 8.20 11.57 -0.44
N ASP A 253 7.04 11.51 0.22
CA ASP A 253 6.96 11.42 1.68
C ASP A 253 7.72 10.21 2.25
N SER A 254 7.66 9.07 1.55
CA SER A 254 8.41 7.88 1.96
C SER A 254 9.94 7.99 1.80
N LEU A 255 10.41 8.90 0.93
CA LEU A 255 11.83 9.18 0.71
C LEU A 255 12.38 10.07 1.84
N VAL A 256 11.69 11.18 2.13
CA VAL A 256 12.21 12.23 3.03
C VAL A 256 11.84 12.01 4.50
N ASN A 257 10.64 11.47 4.80
CA ASN A 257 10.18 11.25 6.18
C ASN A 257 10.48 9.83 6.67
N GLN A 258 11.76 9.52 6.85
CA GLN A 258 12.23 8.17 7.19
C GLN A 258 11.80 7.66 8.58
N ASP A 259 11.59 8.57 9.53
CA ASP A 259 11.05 8.31 10.88
C ASP A 259 9.53 8.15 10.89
N GLN A 260 8.84 8.72 9.89
CA GLN A 260 7.39 8.68 9.74
C GLN A 260 6.92 7.74 8.62
N GLN A 261 7.53 6.54 8.54
CA GLN A 261 7.11 5.56 7.55
C GLN A 261 5.66 5.10 7.78
N SER A 262 4.86 5.14 6.72
CA SER A 262 3.47 4.68 6.70
C SER A 262 3.38 3.17 6.50
N LEU A 263 2.49 2.50 7.25
CA LEU A 263 2.24 1.07 7.13
C LEU A 263 0.95 0.79 6.35
N ALA A 264 1.07 -0.08 5.36
CA ALA A 264 -0.04 -0.66 4.61
C ALA A 264 -0.34 -2.07 5.11
N TYR A 265 -1.63 -2.43 5.10
CA TYR A 265 -2.14 -3.69 5.65
C TYR A 265 -2.87 -4.51 4.60
N ARG A 266 -2.43 -5.75 4.39
CA ARG A 266 -3.06 -6.70 3.48
C ARG A 266 -4.49 -7.00 3.94
N CYS A 267 -5.45 -6.83 3.04
CA CYS A 267 -6.85 -7.05 3.32
C CYS A 267 -7.58 -7.63 2.12
N SER A 268 -8.74 -8.26 2.35
CA SER A 268 -9.59 -8.79 1.28
C SER A 268 -10.31 -7.70 0.50
N SER A 269 -10.70 -6.61 1.17
CA SER A 269 -11.37 -5.46 0.56
C SER A 269 -11.18 -4.20 1.42
N LYS A 270 -11.47 -3.02 0.83
CA LYS A 270 -11.44 -1.74 1.56
C LYS A 270 -12.49 -1.69 2.68
N GLU A 271 -13.64 -2.33 2.51
CA GLU A 271 -14.71 -2.40 3.51
C GLU A 271 -14.27 -3.20 4.74
N ALA A 272 -13.59 -4.33 4.54
CA ALA A 272 -13.01 -5.11 5.64
C ALA A 272 -11.90 -4.34 6.37
N PHE A 273 -11.13 -3.53 5.64
CA PHE A 273 -10.12 -2.64 6.22
C PHE A 273 -10.76 -1.53 7.07
N TYR A 274 -11.82 -0.87 6.59
CA TYR A 274 -12.56 0.16 7.34
C TYR A 274 -13.28 -0.38 8.59
N LYS A 275 -13.58 -1.68 8.63
CA LYS A 275 -14.02 -2.37 9.86
C LYS A 275 -12.87 -2.69 10.83
N GLY A 276 -11.63 -2.30 10.52
CA GLY A 276 -10.44 -2.52 11.33
C GLY A 276 -9.94 -3.98 11.35
N LEU A 277 -10.46 -4.85 10.47
CA LEU A 277 -10.23 -6.30 10.56
C LEU A 277 -8.81 -6.74 10.12
N CYS A 278 -8.07 -5.85 9.44
CA CYS A 278 -6.87 -6.20 8.69
C CYS A 278 -5.56 -5.66 9.27
N LEU A 279 -5.51 -5.15 10.50
CA LEU A 279 -4.31 -4.50 11.07
C LEU A 279 -3.18 -5.46 11.51
N SER A 280 -2.95 -6.59 10.85
CA SER A 280 -1.95 -7.61 11.26
C SER A 280 -0.66 -7.49 10.47
N CYS A 281 0.50 -7.56 11.14
CA CYS A 281 1.81 -7.63 10.48
C CYS A 281 2.38 -9.05 10.33
N ARG A 282 1.76 -10.07 10.93
CA ARG A 282 2.25 -11.46 10.85
C ARG A 282 2.33 -11.95 9.39
N LYS A 283 3.40 -12.68 9.04
CA LYS A 283 3.61 -13.31 7.73
C LYS A 283 3.41 -12.32 6.57
N ASN A 284 4.07 -11.16 6.63
CA ASN A 284 4.03 -10.11 5.60
C ASN A 284 2.61 -9.58 5.30
N ARG A 285 1.71 -9.61 6.29
CA ARG A 285 0.38 -8.99 6.17
C ARG A 285 0.40 -7.48 6.37
N CYS A 286 1.53 -6.89 6.71
CA CYS A 286 1.75 -5.46 6.59
C CYS A 286 3.06 -5.20 5.85
N ASN A 287 3.16 -4.03 5.25
CA ASN A 287 4.36 -3.58 4.55
C ASN A 287 4.47 -2.05 4.65
N LYS A 288 5.64 -1.50 4.35
CA LYS A 288 5.84 -0.05 4.27
C LYS A 288 5.34 0.48 2.94
N LEU A 289 4.77 1.68 2.94
CA LEU A 289 4.45 2.40 1.71
C LEU A 289 5.72 3.03 1.12
N GLY A 290 5.87 2.96 -0.21
CA GLY A 290 6.88 3.69 -0.96
C GLY A 290 8.29 3.08 -0.92
N TYR A 291 9.32 3.93 -0.75
CA TYR A 291 10.71 3.56 -1.00
C TYR A 291 11.21 2.35 -0.18
N ASN A 292 10.88 2.31 1.12
CA ASN A 292 11.34 1.24 2.02
C ASN A 292 10.41 0.02 2.06
N VAL A 293 9.58 -0.21 1.04
CA VAL A 293 8.75 -1.42 0.93
C VAL A 293 9.62 -2.69 1.00
N ASN A 294 9.19 -3.67 1.78
CA ASN A 294 9.83 -4.98 1.79
C ASN A 294 9.48 -5.72 0.49
N LYS A 295 10.49 -6.17 -0.25
CA LYS A 295 10.38 -6.83 -1.56
C LYS A 295 9.84 -8.27 -1.48
N VAL A 296 8.64 -8.43 -0.92
CA VAL A 296 7.98 -9.72 -0.72
C VAL A 296 7.26 -10.14 -1.99
N ARG A 297 7.62 -11.31 -2.53
CA ARG A 297 6.98 -11.90 -3.71
C ARG A 297 6.07 -13.04 -3.26
N THR A 298 4.81 -12.99 -3.66
CA THR A 298 3.82 -14.04 -3.39
C THR A 298 3.17 -14.52 -4.69
N THR A 299 2.60 -15.72 -4.68
CA THR A 299 1.93 -16.33 -5.85
C THR A 299 0.74 -15.51 -6.37
N ARG A 300 0.14 -14.69 -5.51
CA ARG A 300 -0.89 -13.70 -5.87
C ARG A 300 -0.42 -12.33 -5.41
N SER A 301 -0.79 -11.29 -6.16
CA SER A 301 -0.59 -9.90 -5.73
C SER A 301 -1.18 -9.66 -4.33
N ALA A 302 -0.44 -8.91 -3.52
CA ALA A 302 -0.90 -8.49 -2.21
C ALA A 302 -1.62 -7.13 -2.28
N LYS A 303 -2.95 -7.15 -2.28
CA LYS A 303 -3.78 -5.95 -2.06
C LYS A 303 -3.65 -5.46 -0.61
N MET A 304 -3.14 -4.26 -0.42
CA MET A 304 -2.93 -3.63 0.87
C MET A 304 -3.62 -2.26 0.97
N TYR A 305 -3.98 -1.86 2.18
CA TYR A 305 -4.72 -0.62 2.45
C TYR A 305 -4.12 0.11 3.64
N LEU A 306 -4.24 1.43 3.63
CA LEU A 306 -3.95 2.31 4.75
C LEU A 306 -4.84 3.54 4.67
N LYS A 307 -4.89 4.33 5.73
CA LYS A 307 -5.36 5.71 5.71
C LYS A 307 -4.15 6.65 5.68
N THR A 308 -4.36 7.88 5.23
CA THR A 308 -3.35 8.94 5.24
C THR A 308 -3.97 10.27 5.63
N ARG A 309 -3.13 11.24 6.01
CA ARG A 309 -3.54 12.64 6.15
C ARG A 309 -3.80 13.28 4.78
N GLU A 310 -4.42 14.45 4.81
CA GLU A 310 -4.62 15.28 3.62
C GLU A 310 -3.33 15.98 3.15
N MET A 311 -2.38 16.24 4.04
CA MET A 311 -1.11 16.92 3.75
C MET A 311 0.07 16.15 4.35
N MET A 312 1.26 16.41 3.79
CA MET A 312 2.52 15.81 4.21
C MET A 312 2.97 16.39 5.56
N PRO A 313 3.56 15.60 6.49
CA PRO A 313 3.78 14.16 6.40
C PRO A 313 2.47 13.37 6.46
N TYR A 314 2.34 12.33 5.64
CA TYR A 314 1.04 11.68 5.40
C TYR A 314 0.66 10.59 6.41
N LYS A 315 1.59 10.20 7.28
CA LYS A 315 1.42 9.11 8.25
C LYS A 315 0.23 9.35 9.19
N VAL A 316 -0.46 8.26 9.50
CA VAL A 316 -1.43 8.15 10.60
C VAL A 316 -1.22 6.82 11.33
N PHE A 317 -1.68 6.77 12.57
CA PHE A 317 -1.72 5.57 13.40
C PHE A 317 -3.10 4.92 13.32
N HIS A 318 -3.14 3.60 13.15
CA HIS A 318 -4.35 2.83 12.90
C HIS A 318 -4.77 2.04 14.15
N PHE A 319 -6.01 2.23 14.59
CA PHE A 319 -6.58 1.53 15.74
C PHE A 319 -7.85 0.80 15.33
N GLN A 320 -7.91 -0.50 15.59
CA GLN A 320 -9.17 -1.24 15.54
C GLN A 320 -9.83 -1.14 16.91
N ILE A 321 -11.07 -0.64 16.95
CA ILE A 321 -11.92 -0.68 18.14
C ILE A 321 -12.99 -1.75 17.93
N LYS A 322 -13.09 -2.67 18.89
CA LYS A 322 -14.09 -3.75 18.90
C LYS A 322 -14.84 -3.77 20.22
N LEU A 323 -16.16 -3.68 20.16
CA LEU A 323 -17.02 -3.65 21.34
C LEU A 323 -18.32 -4.42 21.09
N HIS A 324 -18.97 -4.84 22.18
CA HIS A 324 -20.27 -5.48 22.13
C HIS A 324 -21.32 -4.49 22.62
N LEU A 325 -22.39 -4.33 21.84
CA LEU A 325 -23.49 -3.42 22.12
C LEU A 325 -24.62 -4.20 22.78
N PHE A 326 -24.96 -3.87 24.02
CA PHE A 326 -26.14 -4.41 24.69
C PHE A 326 -27.24 -3.34 24.72
N SER A 327 -28.49 -3.73 24.52
CA SER A 327 -29.63 -2.82 24.73
C SER A 327 -30.85 -3.65 25.12
N GLN A 328 -31.75 -3.05 25.89
CA GLN A 328 -33.04 -3.65 26.20
C GLN A 328 -34.00 -3.55 25.00
N LYS A 329 -33.83 -2.51 24.17
CA LYS A 329 -34.61 -2.32 22.95
C LYS A 329 -33.92 -3.00 21.79
N ASN A 330 -34.68 -3.69 20.95
CA ASN A 330 -34.14 -4.26 19.72
C ASN A 330 -33.96 -3.16 18.66
N MET A 331 -32.74 -2.65 18.55
CA MET A 331 -32.34 -1.60 17.61
C MET A 331 -31.38 -2.13 16.55
N ALA A 332 -31.56 -1.66 15.31
CA ALA A 332 -30.64 -1.83 14.20
C ALA A 332 -30.50 -0.49 13.46
N LEU A 333 -29.38 0.18 13.67
CA LEU A 333 -29.11 1.51 13.14
C LEU A 333 -27.94 1.46 12.17
N GLU A 334 -28.03 2.21 11.08
CA GLU A 334 -26.97 2.30 10.07
C GLU A 334 -26.33 3.68 10.06
N ASN A 335 -25.07 3.75 9.64
CA ASN A 335 -24.32 5.00 9.44
C ASN A 335 -24.39 5.97 10.63
N GLN A 336 -24.08 5.47 11.83
CA GLN A 336 -24.18 6.26 13.06
C GLN A 336 -22.90 7.08 13.31
N PRO A 337 -22.99 8.41 13.52
CA PRO A 337 -21.84 9.26 13.79
C PRO A 337 -21.39 9.13 15.26
N VAL A 338 -20.11 8.88 15.46
CA VAL A 338 -19.47 8.70 16.75
C VAL A 338 -18.18 9.50 16.79
N LYS A 339 -17.95 10.23 17.89
CA LYS A 339 -16.67 10.86 18.20
C LYS A 339 -15.85 9.99 19.13
N ILE A 340 -14.57 9.84 18.82
CA ILE A 340 -13.62 9.06 19.62
C ILE A 340 -12.48 9.99 20.06
N SER A 341 -12.22 10.04 21.36
CA SER A 341 -11.02 10.72 21.89
C SER A 341 -10.05 9.70 22.47
N LEU A 342 -8.79 9.79 22.05
CA LEU A 342 -7.70 8.90 22.44
C LEU A 342 -6.72 9.65 23.32
N PHE A 343 -6.43 9.14 24.52
CA PHE A 343 -5.44 9.71 25.42
C PHE A 343 -4.38 8.65 25.73
N GLY A 344 -3.13 8.96 25.42
CA GLY A 344 -2.01 8.06 25.69
C GLY A 344 -0.90 8.71 26.50
N THR A 345 0.23 8.02 26.59
CA THR A 345 1.38 8.46 27.40
C THR A 345 2.15 9.63 26.80
N ARG A 346 2.05 9.85 25.49
CA ARG A 346 2.82 10.88 24.78
C ARG A 346 1.97 12.05 24.33
N ASP A 347 0.74 11.77 23.90
CA ASP A 347 -0.16 12.78 23.35
C ASP A 347 -1.62 12.33 23.48
N GLN A 348 -2.53 13.21 23.10
CA GLN A 348 -3.96 12.94 22.99
C GLN A 348 -4.51 13.43 21.65
N ARG A 349 -5.59 12.80 21.19
CA ARG A 349 -6.36 13.25 20.03
C ARG A 349 -7.83 13.20 20.38
N ASP A 350 -8.44 14.38 20.49
CA ASP A 350 -9.84 14.55 20.83
C ASP A 350 -10.75 14.52 19.60
N ASP A 351 -12.01 14.13 19.79
CA ASP A 351 -13.13 14.30 18.86
C ASP A 351 -12.88 13.80 17.43
N ILE A 352 -12.23 12.64 17.29
CA ILE A 352 -12.02 11.99 15.99
C ILE A 352 -13.39 11.54 15.46
N PRO A 353 -13.88 12.10 14.33
CA PRO A 353 -15.18 11.73 13.78
C PRO A 353 -15.10 10.38 13.08
N VAL A 354 -16.04 9.48 13.41
CA VAL A 354 -16.13 8.13 12.85
C VAL A 354 -17.58 7.82 12.55
N VAL A 355 -17.87 7.35 11.34
CA VAL A 355 -19.20 6.83 10.99
C VAL A 355 -19.17 5.31 11.14
N VAL A 356 -19.94 4.80 12.10
CA VAL A 356 -20.08 3.37 12.34
C VAL A 356 -21.14 2.81 11.38
N PRO A 357 -20.80 1.87 10.47
CA PRO A 357 -21.71 1.44 9.41
C PRO A 357 -22.99 0.79 9.92
N SER A 358 -22.89 -0.01 10.99
CA SER A 358 -24.06 -0.61 11.63
C SER A 358 -23.86 -0.80 13.13
N MET A 359 -24.89 -0.45 13.90
CA MET A 359 -25.00 -0.66 15.34
C MET A 359 -26.27 -1.47 15.61
N ILE A 360 -26.09 -2.76 15.93
CA ILE A 360 -27.19 -3.70 16.13
C ILE A 360 -27.12 -4.24 17.56
N THR A 361 -28.28 -4.36 18.18
CA THR A 361 -28.43 -4.85 19.55
C THR A 361 -27.89 -6.27 19.72
N ASN A 362 -27.18 -6.52 20.82
CA ASN A 362 -26.54 -7.80 21.16
C ASN A 362 -25.55 -8.30 20.10
N THR A 363 -24.92 -7.38 19.38
CA THR A 363 -23.88 -7.71 18.40
C THR A 363 -22.54 -7.10 18.75
N THR A 364 -21.48 -7.73 18.23
CA THR A 364 -20.12 -7.20 18.37
C THR A 364 -19.75 -6.42 17.12
N ILE A 365 -19.54 -5.12 17.26
CA ILE A 365 -19.13 -4.24 16.18
C ILE A 365 -17.61 -4.03 16.19
N SER A 366 -17.06 -3.69 15.03
CA SER A 366 -15.65 -3.38 14.84
C SER A 366 -15.50 -2.30 13.78
N PHE A 367 -14.71 -1.28 14.08
CA PHE A 367 -14.43 -0.19 13.16
C PHE A 367 -12.99 0.30 13.32
N LEU A 368 -12.49 0.95 12.26
CA LEU A 368 -11.18 1.56 12.21
C LEU A 368 -11.25 3.01 12.69
N VAL A 369 -10.32 3.40 13.55
CA VAL A 369 -10.06 4.77 13.97
C VAL A 369 -8.62 5.11 13.62
N THR A 370 -8.36 6.34 13.20
CA THR A 370 -7.01 6.80 12.88
C THR A 370 -6.66 8.07 13.63
N SER A 371 -5.40 8.18 14.06
CA SER A 371 -4.86 9.38 14.70
C SER A 371 -3.69 9.91 13.88
N ASP A 372 -3.63 11.22 13.68
CA ASP A 372 -2.54 11.94 13.03
C ASP A 372 -1.39 12.29 13.99
N VAL A 373 -1.56 11.99 15.28
CA VAL A 373 -0.55 12.18 16.32
C VAL A 373 -0.15 10.84 16.94
N ASP A 374 1.09 10.76 17.41
CA ASP A 374 1.58 9.58 18.09
C ASP A 374 1.24 9.63 19.59
N VAL A 375 0.03 9.17 19.93
CA VAL A 375 -0.47 9.12 21.31
C VAL A 375 0.37 8.23 22.25
N GLY A 376 1.26 7.38 21.72
CA GLY A 376 2.02 6.43 22.53
C GLY A 376 1.18 5.27 23.06
N GLU A 377 1.41 4.85 24.31
CA GLU A 377 0.57 3.83 24.91
C GLU A 377 -0.78 4.41 25.31
N LEU A 378 -1.87 3.90 24.71
CA LEU A 378 -3.23 4.32 25.06
C LEU A 378 -3.55 4.03 26.53
N LEU A 379 -4.10 5.01 27.24
CA LEU A 379 -4.46 4.96 28.65
C LEU A 379 -5.96 5.15 28.87
N ILE A 380 -6.57 6.13 28.18
CA ILE A 380 -7.98 6.48 28.29
C ILE A 380 -8.58 6.60 26.89
N LEU A 381 -9.83 6.18 26.76
CA LEU A 381 -10.62 6.35 25.55
C LEU A 381 -11.98 6.95 25.92
N LYS A 382 -12.41 7.99 25.21
CA LYS A 382 -13.76 8.54 25.31
C LYS A 382 -14.54 8.23 24.03
N VAL A 383 -15.82 7.93 24.19
CA VAL A 383 -16.76 7.70 23.08
C VAL A 383 -17.96 8.61 23.27
N GLN A 384 -18.35 9.33 22.24
CA GLN A 384 -19.57 10.12 22.22
C GLN A 384 -20.40 9.75 20.99
N TRP A 385 -21.68 9.46 21.17
CA TRP A 385 -22.59 9.16 20.08
C TRP A 385 -23.32 10.45 19.68
N GLU A 386 -23.09 10.93 18.47
CA GLU A 386 -23.69 12.17 17.98
C GLU A 386 -25.13 11.97 17.49
N THR A 387 -25.87 13.07 17.43
CA THR A 387 -27.20 13.15 16.83
C THR A 387 -27.25 14.30 15.84
N ASP A 388 -27.90 14.08 14.69
CA ASP A 388 -28.14 15.13 13.70
C ASP A 388 -29.38 15.98 14.05
N SER A 389 -30.03 15.70 15.18
CA SER A 389 -31.28 16.36 15.57
C SER A 389 -31.01 17.68 16.31
N TYR A 390 -31.51 18.80 15.77
CA TYR A 390 -31.44 20.14 16.36
C TYR A 390 -32.38 20.37 17.56
N LEU A 391 -33.24 19.39 17.88
CA LEU A 391 -34.12 19.44 19.04
C LEU A 391 -33.36 18.94 20.29
N PRO A 392 -33.59 19.54 21.47
CA PRO A 392 -32.97 19.10 22.72
C PRO A 392 -33.16 17.59 22.91
N SER A 393 -32.17 16.90 23.47
CA SER A 393 -32.09 15.44 23.70
C SER A 393 -33.27 14.77 24.45
N PHE A 394 -34.37 15.48 24.71
CA PHE A 394 -35.61 14.98 25.32
C PHE A 394 -36.27 13.81 24.57
N PHE A 395 -36.02 13.64 23.26
CA PHE A 395 -36.64 12.57 22.44
C PHE A 395 -35.67 11.49 21.94
N SER A 396 -34.37 11.63 22.20
CA SER A 396 -33.39 10.61 21.84
C SER A 396 -33.46 9.47 22.86
N THR A 397 -34.04 8.33 22.48
CA THR A 397 -34.22 7.17 23.39
C THR A 397 -33.31 5.98 23.05
N ASN A 398 -32.35 6.22 22.16
CA ASN A 398 -31.43 5.20 21.68
C ASN A 398 -30.23 5.12 22.60
N GLU A 399 -30.01 3.93 23.13
CA GLU A 399 -28.98 3.69 24.15
C GLU A 399 -28.38 2.30 23.96
N PHE A 400 -27.06 2.23 24.08
CA PHE A 400 -26.33 0.98 24.18
C PHE A 400 -25.47 0.93 25.43
N ASN A 401 -25.61 -0.13 26.20
CA ASN A 401 -24.75 -0.47 27.32
C ASN A 401 -23.44 -1.08 26.80
N ILE A 402 -22.29 -0.57 27.24
CA ILE A 402 -20.95 -1.03 26.84
C ILE A 402 -20.15 -1.46 28.06
N ARG A 403 -19.85 -2.76 28.16
CA ARG A 403 -19.06 -3.32 29.28
C ARG A 403 -17.55 -3.21 29.11
N LYS A 404 -17.08 -3.36 27.86
CA LYS A 404 -15.66 -3.36 27.54
C LYS A 404 -15.41 -3.13 26.06
N MET A 405 -14.23 -2.60 25.76
CA MET A 405 -13.72 -2.48 24.40
C MET A 405 -12.38 -3.16 24.28
N ARG A 406 -12.13 -3.75 23.11
CA ARG A 406 -10.82 -4.30 22.73
C ARG A 406 -10.24 -3.41 21.65
N ILE A 407 -9.06 -2.88 21.92
CA ILE A 407 -8.35 -2.01 21.00
C ILE A 407 -7.11 -2.73 20.50
N LYS A 408 -6.85 -2.66 19.19
CA LYS A 408 -5.61 -3.11 18.58
C LYS A 408 -4.95 -1.96 17.82
N SER A 409 -3.72 -1.63 18.19
CA SER A 409 -2.88 -0.72 17.40
C SER A 409 -2.21 -1.49 16.26
N GLY A 410 -2.28 -0.94 15.05
CA GLY A 410 -1.64 -1.50 13.86
C GLY A 410 -0.12 -1.34 13.91
N GLU A 411 0.37 -0.15 14.24
CA GLU A 411 1.80 0.17 14.16
C GLU A 411 2.60 -0.56 15.25
N THR A 412 2.08 -0.62 16.47
CA THR A 412 2.74 -1.30 17.59
C THR A 412 2.37 -2.78 17.70
N GLN A 413 1.36 -3.23 16.94
CA GLN A 413 0.71 -4.55 17.08
C GLN A 413 0.16 -4.85 18.50
N ALA A 414 0.11 -3.86 19.39
CA ALA A 414 -0.39 -4.00 20.76
C ALA A 414 -1.91 -4.28 20.77
N LYS A 415 -2.35 -5.05 21.77
CA LYS A 415 -3.77 -5.33 22.04
C LYS A 415 -4.07 -5.03 23.49
N VAL A 416 -5.07 -4.20 23.72
CA VAL A 416 -5.42 -3.68 25.05
C VAL A 416 -6.93 -3.77 25.25
N ILE A 417 -7.36 -3.96 26.49
CA ILE A 417 -8.77 -3.98 26.88
C ILE A 417 -9.06 -2.73 27.69
N PHE A 418 -10.15 -2.06 27.37
CA PHE A 418 -10.65 -0.88 28.06
C PHE A 418 -11.98 -1.21 28.73
N ARG A 419 -12.18 -0.70 29.94
CA ARG A 419 -13.39 -0.89 30.74
C ARG A 419 -13.83 0.45 31.34
N PRO A 420 -15.11 0.59 31.70
CA PRO A 420 -15.54 1.70 32.54
C PRO A 420 -14.71 1.77 33.81
N LYS A 421 -14.50 2.97 34.34
CA LYS A 421 -13.61 3.18 35.48
C LYS A 421 -14.26 2.74 36.81
N ASP A 422 -15.50 3.16 37.03
CA ASP A 422 -16.16 3.09 38.34
C ASP A 422 -17.46 2.25 38.32
N VAL A 423 -17.84 1.68 37.16
CA VAL A 423 -19.09 0.93 36.93
C VAL A 423 -18.85 -0.35 36.11
N GLU A 424 -19.81 -1.28 36.05
CA GLU A 424 -19.70 -2.51 35.23
C GLU A 424 -19.90 -2.25 33.73
N PHE A 425 -20.70 -1.25 33.38
CA PHE A 425 -21.03 -0.82 32.03
C PHE A 425 -21.27 0.69 31.99
N GLU A 426 -20.97 1.31 30.85
CA GLU A 426 -21.36 2.70 30.56
C GLU A 426 -22.49 2.70 29.54
N ASP A 427 -23.43 3.63 29.70
CA ASP A 427 -24.55 3.81 28.80
C ASP A 427 -24.20 4.85 27.73
N LEU A 428 -23.97 4.38 26.51
CA LEU A 428 -23.75 5.25 25.36
C LEU A 428 -25.11 5.70 24.82
N ILE A 429 -25.48 6.94 25.18
CA ILE A 429 -26.74 7.57 24.79
C ILE A 429 -26.53 8.42 23.54
N GLN A 430 -27.40 8.28 22.55
CA GLN A 430 -27.37 9.10 21.34
C GLN A 430 -27.62 10.58 21.66
N GLY A 431 -26.73 11.47 21.25
CA GLY A 431 -26.78 12.90 21.60
C GLY A 431 -26.49 13.20 23.08
N GLY A 432 -25.95 12.23 23.81
CA GLY A 432 -25.51 12.39 25.20
C GLY A 432 -24.05 12.82 25.34
N ASP A 433 -23.60 12.86 26.60
CA ASP A 433 -22.21 13.14 26.95
C ASP A 433 -21.26 12.00 26.58
N ALA A 434 -19.96 12.31 26.52
CA ALA A 434 -18.94 11.32 26.22
C ALA A 434 -18.72 10.36 27.40
N VAL A 435 -18.77 9.06 27.14
CA VAL A 435 -18.49 8.00 28.11
C VAL A 435 -16.99 7.65 28.15
N VAL A 436 -16.46 7.38 29.34
CA VAL A 436 -15.01 7.24 29.57
C VAL A 436 -14.62 5.80 29.90
N PHE A 437 -13.58 5.31 29.22
CA PHE A 437 -13.03 3.98 29.45
C PHE A 437 -11.53 4.05 29.71
N VAL A 438 -11.05 3.23 30.65
CA VAL A 438 -9.65 3.21 31.09
C VAL A 438 -9.02 1.86 30.75
N LYS A 439 -7.73 1.86 30.41
CA LYS A 439 -6.91 0.67 30.17
C LYS A 439 -6.96 -0.27 31.37
N SER A 440 -7.39 -1.51 31.14
CA SER A 440 -7.47 -2.55 32.16
C SER A 440 -6.10 -3.20 32.42
N LYS A 441 -5.77 -3.44 33.69
CA LYS A 441 -4.52 -4.08 34.12
C LYS A 441 -4.46 -5.60 33.91
N GLU A 442 -5.61 -6.25 33.64
CA GLU A 442 -5.74 -7.72 33.64
C GLU A 442 -4.99 -8.46 32.52
N HIS A 443 -4.66 -7.81 31.40
CA HIS A 443 -4.05 -8.52 30.26
C HIS A 443 -2.63 -9.03 30.56
N GLU A 444 -1.93 -8.44 31.53
CA GLU A 444 -0.65 -8.96 32.02
C GLU A 444 -0.82 -10.14 32.98
N GLN A 445 -1.80 -10.07 33.89
CA GLN A 445 -2.10 -11.13 34.85
C GLN A 445 -2.63 -12.39 34.16
N SER A 446 -3.60 -12.28 33.25
CA SER A 446 -4.17 -13.43 32.53
C SER A 446 -3.14 -14.18 31.68
N LYS A 447 -2.15 -13.50 31.08
CA LYS A 447 -1.05 -14.17 30.35
C LYS A 447 -0.06 -14.86 31.29
N ARG A 448 0.26 -14.22 32.43
CA ARG A 448 1.10 -14.83 33.48
C ARG A 448 0.42 -16.06 34.09
N GLU A 449 -0.87 -15.98 34.36
CA GLU A 449 -1.69 -17.06 34.88
C GLU A 449 -1.89 -18.17 33.86
N ALA A 450 -2.17 -17.85 32.59
CA ALA A 450 -2.27 -18.85 31.53
C ALA A 450 -0.92 -19.53 31.27
N ARG A 451 0.20 -18.79 31.33
CA ARG A 451 1.56 -19.36 31.22
C ARG A 451 1.92 -20.20 32.44
N SER A 452 1.57 -19.75 33.64
CA SER A 452 1.72 -20.50 34.90
C SER A 452 0.89 -21.78 34.90
N HIS A 453 -0.36 -21.71 34.45
CA HIS A 453 -1.25 -22.86 34.29
C HIS A 453 -0.71 -23.84 33.24
N ARG A 454 -0.16 -23.35 32.12
CA ARG A 454 0.48 -24.22 31.11
C ARG A 454 1.74 -24.90 31.64
N LEU A 455 2.55 -24.18 32.43
CA LEU A 455 3.72 -24.73 33.10
C LEU A 455 3.34 -25.75 34.18
N LYS A 456 2.24 -25.54 34.91
CA LYS A 456 1.69 -26.50 35.89
C LYS A 456 1.10 -27.74 35.23
N MET A 457 0.45 -27.60 34.07
CA MET A 457 -0.19 -28.70 33.36
C MET A 457 0.77 -29.52 32.48
N HIS A 458 1.97 -29.02 32.16
CA HIS A 458 2.97 -29.74 31.34
C HIS A 458 4.29 -29.97 32.09
N GLY A 459 4.43 -29.47 33.31
CA GLY A 459 5.60 -29.66 34.19
C GLY A 459 5.32 -30.70 35.28
N SER A 460 4.96 -31.92 34.91
CA SER A 460 4.99 -33.08 35.82
C SER A 460 4.98 -34.40 35.04
N PHE A 461 6.01 -34.61 34.21
CA PHE A 461 6.44 -35.95 33.83
C PHE A 461 7.95 -35.93 33.68
N PHE A 462 8.66 -35.80 34.81
CA PHE A 462 10.06 -36.20 34.89
C PHE A 462 10.41 -36.65 36.31
N LYS A 463 10.91 -37.89 36.35
CA LYS A 463 11.50 -38.68 37.46
C LYS A 463 10.53 -39.54 38.27
N GLU A 464 10.51 -40.85 37.99
CA GLU A 464 11.23 -41.84 38.80
C GLU A 464 11.29 -43.23 38.15
N GLY A 465 12.48 -43.86 38.19
CA GLY A 465 12.75 -45.29 37.96
C GLY A 465 12.88 -45.77 36.50
N VAL A 466 13.84 -46.59 36.05
CA VAL A 466 14.85 -47.45 36.69
C VAL A 466 15.95 -47.71 35.64
N ASN A 467 17.23 -47.63 36.06
CA ASN A 467 18.35 -48.25 35.34
C ASN A 467 18.37 -49.74 35.70
N GLU A 468 18.43 -50.65 34.73
CA GLU A 468 19.37 -51.78 34.72
C GLU A 468 19.26 -52.69 33.47
N SER A 469 20.41 -52.85 32.81
CA SER A 469 20.98 -54.05 32.17
C SER A 469 20.16 -54.93 31.19
N THR A 470 20.61 -54.88 29.92
CA THR A 470 21.05 -56.02 29.06
C THR A 470 20.43 -57.41 29.23
N THR A 471 19.82 -57.97 28.18
CA THR A 471 20.38 -59.06 27.33
C THR A 471 19.32 -59.69 26.41
N ASP A 472 19.73 -59.90 25.16
CA ASP A 472 19.42 -60.95 24.16
C ASP A 472 18.08 -61.71 24.11
N VAL A 473 17.66 -61.97 22.86
CA VAL A 473 17.30 -63.28 22.24
C VAL A 473 16.23 -63.11 21.13
N LYS A 474 16.73 -63.08 19.88
CA LYS A 474 16.39 -63.88 18.67
C LYS A 474 14.97 -64.40 18.37
N LYS A 475 14.74 -64.46 17.04
CA LYS A 475 13.93 -65.39 16.21
C LYS A 475 12.40 -65.18 16.21
N GLU A 476 11.64 -65.40 15.14
CA GLU A 476 11.87 -65.88 13.76
C GLU A 476 10.60 -65.52 12.95
N GLU A 477 10.79 -65.17 11.67
CA GLU A 477 10.00 -65.51 10.47
C GLU A 477 8.61 -66.19 10.58
N SER A 478 7.63 -65.73 9.80
CA SER A 478 7.24 -66.39 8.52
C SER A 478 5.89 -65.93 7.93
N GLY A 479 5.87 -65.78 6.60
CA GLY A 479 4.73 -65.98 5.67
C GLY A 479 3.76 -64.81 5.46
N MET A 480 3.21 -64.53 4.28
CA MET A 480 3.41 -65.01 2.90
C MET A 480 2.58 -64.07 1.98
N GLN A 481 3.14 -63.71 0.82
CA GLN A 481 2.53 -63.44 -0.51
C GLN A 481 1.08 -62.89 -0.61
N SER A 482 0.84 -61.68 -1.13
CA SER A 482 0.83 -61.24 -2.56
C SER A 482 -0.55 -61.36 -3.22
N THR A 483 -1.08 -60.24 -3.75
CA THR A 483 -1.72 -60.17 -5.09
C THR A 483 -1.92 -58.71 -5.52
N GLU A 484 -1.77 -58.50 -6.82
CA GLU A 484 -1.62 -57.23 -7.56
C GLU A 484 -2.96 -56.52 -7.90
N LYS A 485 -2.90 -55.17 -7.96
CA LYS A 485 -3.37 -54.17 -8.97
C LYS A 485 -4.62 -54.41 -9.88
N PRO A 486 -5.13 -53.41 -10.65
CA PRO A 486 -5.00 -51.93 -10.60
C PRO A 486 -6.30 -51.10 -10.86
N VAL A 487 -6.19 -49.79 -10.56
CA VAL A 487 -6.66 -48.57 -11.27
C VAL A 487 -7.82 -48.66 -12.28
N GLU A 488 -8.84 -47.81 -12.10
CA GLU A 488 -9.71 -47.34 -13.18
C GLU A 488 -9.92 -45.81 -13.12
N VAL A 489 -9.74 -45.18 -14.29
CA VAL A 489 -9.82 -43.74 -14.58
C VAL A 489 -11.20 -43.45 -15.17
N THR A 490 -11.90 -42.41 -14.71
CA THR A 490 -13.13 -41.93 -15.37
C THR A 490 -13.05 -40.44 -15.72
N THR A 491 -12.85 -40.18 -17.01
CA THR A 491 -13.11 -38.93 -17.72
C THR A 491 -14.62 -38.69 -17.88
N LYS A 492 -15.11 -37.47 -17.56
CA LYS A 492 -16.43 -37.00 -17.98
C LYS A 492 -16.31 -36.03 -19.15
N LYS A 493 -17.05 -36.35 -20.21
CA LYS A 493 -17.18 -35.65 -21.49
C LYS A 493 -18.30 -34.61 -21.42
N ALA A 494 -18.11 -33.51 -22.14
CA ALA A 494 -19.08 -32.46 -22.40
C ALA A 494 -20.15 -32.91 -23.40
N THR A 495 -21.36 -32.36 -23.29
CA THR A 495 -22.40 -32.35 -24.32
C THR A 495 -22.93 -30.94 -24.50
N SER A 496 -22.98 -30.55 -25.76
CA SER A 496 -23.59 -29.36 -26.34
C SER A 496 -25.12 -29.50 -26.43
N SER A 497 -25.81 -28.40 -26.17
CA SER A 497 -27.07 -27.97 -26.80
C SER A 497 -27.32 -26.52 -26.45
#